data_AF-A0A7C9RAX4-F1
#
_entry.id   AF-A0A7C9RAX4-F1
#
_cell.length_a   1.000
_cell.length_b   1.000
_cell.length_c   1.000
_cell.angle_alpha   90.00
_cell.angle_beta   90.00
_cell.angle_gamma   90.00
#
_symmetry.space_group_name_H-M   'P 1'
#
loop_
_entity.id
_entity.type
_entity.pdbx_description
1 polymer ?
#
loop_
_entity_poly.entity_id
_entity_poly.type
_entity_poly.pdbx_seq_one_letter_code
_entity_poly.pdbx_strand_id
1 'polypeptide(L)'
;MAAEDDWTAFPGKGLGKLEFGMSPAQVDALSDTYGAVTGRRNDAIPDDILRDTLEKFGDAMSEEEKQALIAAYAQSAPSADSVTEARGNPGLVLHYEADRLVEIMPAIKQRPLFLDGKDVFSLSALEALALLERLNGGPGRYASTGAAFDKLAISTDGFCVTDAAAGVRTLDEADEQFQGRTVTLRQKPYLPEGEMDKFINHSVLG
;
A
#
# COMPACT_ATOMS: atom_id res chain seq x y z
N MET A 1 -12.31 -0.67 23.66
CA MET A 1 -12.66 -0.02 22.37
C MET A 1 -11.48 0.85 21.99
N ALA A 2 -10.94 0.70 20.78
CA ALA A 2 -9.95 1.67 20.29
C ALA A 2 -10.67 3.01 20.10
N ALA A 3 -10.03 4.12 20.44
CA ALA A 3 -10.61 5.43 20.24
C ALA A 3 -10.64 5.76 18.73
N GLU A 4 -11.61 6.55 18.29
CA GLU A 4 -11.68 7.07 16.92
C GLU A 4 -10.35 7.74 16.51
N ASP A 5 -9.72 8.45 17.45
CA ASP A 5 -8.42 9.08 17.30
C ASP A 5 -7.30 8.10 16.92
N ASP A 6 -7.33 6.86 17.42
CA ASP A 6 -6.30 5.85 17.11
C ASP A 6 -6.40 5.36 15.65
N TRP A 7 -7.54 5.53 15.00
CA TRP A 7 -7.83 5.07 13.64
C TRP A 7 -8.07 6.23 12.66
N THR A 8 -7.69 7.44 13.06
CA THR A 8 -7.75 8.63 12.21
C THR A 8 -6.47 8.78 11.38
N ALA A 9 -6.60 8.80 10.07
CA ALA A 9 -5.51 9.07 9.15
C ALA A 9 -5.14 10.55 9.16
N PHE A 10 -3.85 10.83 9.34
CA PHE A 10 -3.26 12.15 9.20
C PHE A 10 -2.35 12.15 7.96
N PRO A 11 -2.82 12.67 6.80
CA PRO A 11 -2.08 12.64 5.54
C PRO A 11 -0.62 13.10 5.69
N GLY A 12 0.31 12.30 5.16
CA GLY A 12 1.76 12.52 5.25
C GLY A 12 2.38 12.35 6.65
N LYS A 13 1.59 12.04 7.69
CA LYS A 13 2.05 11.91 9.08
C LYS A 13 1.88 10.49 9.64
N GLY A 14 0.74 9.84 9.40
CA GLY A 14 0.49 8.48 9.88
C GLY A 14 -0.98 8.18 10.19
N LEU A 15 -1.21 7.27 11.13
CA LEU A 15 -2.51 6.76 11.57
C LEU A 15 -2.60 6.80 13.10
N GLY A 16 -3.39 7.72 13.65
CA GLY A 16 -3.51 7.91 15.09
C GLY A 16 -2.15 8.14 15.75
N LYS A 17 -1.71 7.19 16.58
CA LYS A 17 -0.42 7.21 17.27
C LYS A 17 0.71 6.56 16.46
N LEU A 18 0.42 5.85 15.36
CA LEU A 18 1.44 5.39 14.44
C LEU A 18 1.87 6.54 13.55
N GLU A 19 3.11 6.99 13.72
CA GLU A 19 3.69 8.07 12.92
C GLU A 19 4.79 7.52 12.00
N PHE A 20 4.88 8.05 10.78
CA PHE A 20 5.99 7.73 9.88
C PHE A 20 7.33 8.12 10.52
N GLY A 21 8.35 7.30 10.33
CA GLY A 21 9.66 7.44 10.97
C GLY A 21 9.81 6.72 12.32
N MET A 22 8.72 6.20 12.90
CA MET A 22 8.82 5.32 14.07
C MET A 22 9.66 4.08 13.74
N SER A 23 10.50 3.66 14.70
CA SER A 23 11.20 2.37 14.61
C SER A 23 10.25 1.22 14.93
N PRO A 24 10.59 -0.03 14.54
CA PRO A 24 9.80 -1.20 14.90
C PRO A 24 9.52 -1.32 16.41
N ALA A 25 10.50 -0.99 17.27
CA ALA A 25 10.32 -1.01 18.71
C ALA A 25 9.30 0.03 19.22
N GLN A 26 9.25 1.22 18.59
CA GLN A 26 8.25 2.24 18.94
C GLN A 26 6.85 1.80 18.51
N VAL A 27 6.72 1.16 17.34
CA VAL A 27 5.46 0.57 16.87
C VAL A 27 5.02 -0.60 17.76
N ASP A 28 5.96 -1.43 18.21
CA ASP A 28 5.71 -2.55 19.12
C ASP A 28 5.17 -2.12 20.48
N ALA A 29 5.58 -0.94 20.97
CA ALA A 29 5.00 -0.35 22.18
C ALA A 29 3.50 0.01 22.03
N LEU A 30 2.96 0.06 20.81
CA LEU A 30 1.56 0.37 20.51
C LEU A 30 0.73 -0.87 20.16
N SER A 31 1.26 -2.08 20.41
CA SER A 31 0.62 -3.35 20.01
C SER A 31 -0.75 -3.59 20.66
N ASP A 32 -1.02 -3.02 21.83
CA ASP A 32 -2.35 -3.08 22.46
C ASP A 32 -3.44 -2.42 21.61
N THR A 33 -3.05 -1.43 20.78
CA THR A 33 -3.97 -0.69 19.90
C THR A 33 -3.96 -1.25 18.48
N TYR A 34 -2.77 -1.48 17.93
CA TYR A 34 -2.58 -1.84 16.50
C TYR A 34 -2.28 -3.32 16.26
N GLY A 35 -2.39 -4.15 17.30
CA GLY A 35 -2.16 -5.58 17.22
C GLY A 35 -0.69 -5.95 17.36
N ALA A 36 -0.45 -7.20 17.75
CA ALA A 36 0.89 -7.78 17.79
C ALA A 36 1.36 -8.20 16.40
N VAL A 37 2.69 -8.27 16.24
CA VAL A 37 3.34 -8.81 15.03
C VAL A 37 2.95 -10.27 14.84
N THR A 38 2.42 -10.61 13.66
CA THR A 38 2.09 -11.98 13.26
C THR A 38 2.99 -12.51 12.15
N GLY A 39 3.67 -11.63 11.43
CA GLY A 39 4.66 -11.98 10.43
C GLY A 39 5.54 -10.78 10.09
N ARG A 40 6.80 -11.03 9.78
CA ARG A 40 7.74 -10.01 9.31
C ARG A 40 8.68 -10.67 8.30
N ARG A 41 8.92 -10.00 7.17
CA ARG A 41 9.71 -10.53 6.05
C ARG A 41 10.52 -9.41 5.39
N ASN A 42 11.76 -9.72 5.02
CA ASN A 42 12.55 -8.85 4.14
C ASN A 42 12.04 -8.95 2.70
N ASP A 43 11.86 -7.81 2.06
CA ASP A 43 11.29 -7.75 0.72
C ASP A 43 12.32 -8.07 -0.35
N ALA A 44 13.60 -7.78 -0.08
CA ALA A 44 14.72 -8.25 -0.90
C ALA A 44 14.93 -9.76 -0.72
N ILE A 45 15.14 -10.45 -1.84
CA ILE A 45 15.59 -11.84 -1.88
C ILE A 45 17.09 -11.83 -1.62
N PRO A 46 17.56 -12.54 -0.58
CA PRO A 46 18.99 -12.70 -0.34
C PRO A 46 19.72 -13.31 -1.55
N ASP A 47 20.89 -12.77 -1.89
CA ASP A 47 21.69 -13.19 -3.06
C ASP A 47 21.99 -14.70 -3.08
N ASP A 48 22.21 -15.29 -1.91
CA ASP A 48 22.46 -16.73 -1.76
C ASP A 48 21.21 -17.56 -2.10
N ILE A 49 20.02 -17.13 -1.65
CA ILE A 49 18.75 -17.77 -2.00
C ILE A 49 18.46 -17.64 -3.50
N LEU A 50 18.74 -16.46 -4.08
CA LEU A 50 18.55 -16.24 -5.52
C LEU A 50 19.48 -17.16 -6.34
N ARG A 51 20.75 -17.26 -5.96
CA ARG A 51 21.73 -18.15 -6.60
C ARG A 51 21.34 -19.63 -6.45
N ASP A 52 21.01 -20.08 -5.25
CA ASP A 52 20.57 -21.45 -4.99
C ASP A 52 19.30 -21.82 -5.80
N THR A 53 18.37 -20.87 -5.95
CA THR A 53 17.17 -21.05 -6.79
C THR A 53 17.54 -21.22 -8.26
N LEU A 54 18.46 -20.41 -8.78
CA LEU A 54 18.92 -20.49 -10.17
C LEU A 54 19.75 -21.75 -10.44
N GLU A 55 20.50 -22.24 -9.46
CA GLU A 55 21.20 -23.52 -9.55
C GLU A 55 20.23 -24.70 -9.58
N LYS A 56 19.12 -24.65 -8.82
CA LYS A 56 18.15 -25.75 -8.72
C LYS A 56 17.12 -25.79 -9.83
N PHE A 57 16.74 -24.63 -10.38
CA PHE A 57 15.61 -24.51 -11.31
C PHE A 57 15.98 -23.82 -12.63
N GLY A 58 17.21 -23.33 -12.77
CA GLY A 58 17.68 -22.60 -13.96
C GLY A 58 18.40 -23.47 -15.00
N ASP A 59 18.22 -24.79 -15.01
CA ASP A 59 18.92 -25.70 -15.94
C ASP A 59 18.67 -25.38 -17.42
N ALA A 60 17.56 -24.72 -17.73
CA ALA A 60 17.22 -24.28 -19.08
C ALA A 60 17.89 -22.95 -19.47
N MET A 61 18.56 -22.27 -18.52
CA MET A 61 19.23 -20.98 -18.73
C MET A 61 20.74 -21.18 -18.82
N SER A 62 21.39 -20.43 -19.70
CA SER A 62 22.85 -20.34 -19.72
C SER A 62 23.38 -19.60 -18.48
N GLU A 63 24.66 -19.75 -18.17
CA GLU A 63 25.28 -19.02 -17.06
C GLU A 63 25.25 -17.51 -17.30
N GLU A 64 25.38 -17.06 -18.55
CA GLU A 64 25.25 -15.66 -18.91
C GLU A 64 23.85 -15.12 -18.63
N GLU A 65 22.81 -15.90 -18.95
CA GLU A 65 21.41 -15.54 -18.67
C GLU A 65 21.13 -15.46 -17.17
N LYS A 66 21.67 -16.40 -16.39
CA LYS A 66 21.59 -16.38 -14.92
C LYS A 66 22.26 -15.14 -14.34
N GLN A 67 23.47 -14.79 -14.80
CA GLN A 67 24.17 -13.58 -14.33
C GLN A 67 23.43 -12.30 -14.76
N ALA A 68 22.88 -12.26 -15.98
CA ALA A 68 22.07 -11.14 -16.44
C ALA A 68 20.82 -10.94 -15.58
N LEU A 69 20.16 -12.03 -15.19
CA LEU A 69 19.00 -11.97 -14.29
C LEU A 69 19.38 -11.46 -12.89
N ILE A 70 20.47 -11.96 -12.31
CA ILE A 70 20.97 -11.47 -11.00
C ILE A 70 21.28 -9.97 -11.08
N ALA A 71 21.94 -9.53 -12.13
CA ALA A 71 22.26 -8.11 -12.34
C ALA A 71 21.01 -7.24 -12.53
N ALA A 72 20.02 -7.73 -13.27
CA ALA A 72 18.73 -7.05 -13.44
C ALA A 72 17.97 -6.98 -12.11
N TYR A 73 17.99 -8.05 -11.32
CA TYR A 73 17.41 -8.06 -9.99
C TYR A 73 18.10 -7.03 -9.08
N ALA A 74 19.42 -7.02 -9.01
CA ALA A 74 20.16 -6.05 -8.19
C ALA A 74 19.86 -4.58 -8.54
N GLN A 75 19.45 -4.28 -9.78
CA GLN A 75 19.07 -2.93 -10.22
C GLN A 75 17.63 -2.52 -9.86
N SER A 76 16.75 -3.50 -9.67
CA SER A 76 15.29 -3.29 -9.51
C SER A 76 14.71 -3.85 -8.21
N ALA A 77 15.53 -4.57 -7.44
CA ALA A 77 15.13 -5.15 -6.18
C ALA A 77 14.73 -4.06 -5.18
N PRO A 78 13.79 -4.36 -4.26
CA PRO A 78 13.59 -3.55 -3.08
C PRO A 78 14.91 -3.34 -2.33
N SER A 79 15.01 -2.24 -1.59
CA SER A 79 16.16 -2.00 -0.71
C SER A 79 16.41 -3.20 0.21
N ALA A 80 17.67 -3.52 0.49
CA ALA A 80 18.02 -4.61 1.40
C ALA A 80 17.44 -4.40 2.81
N ASP A 81 17.19 -3.14 3.20
CA ASP A 81 16.59 -2.76 4.48
C ASP A 81 15.06 -2.59 4.41
N SER A 82 14.44 -3.08 3.32
CA SER A 82 13.00 -3.03 3.09
C SER A 82 12.32 -4.24 3.74
N VAL A 83 11.37 -3.97 4.63
CA VAL A 83 10.72 -4.99 5.46
C VAL A 83 9.22 -4.78 5.48
N THR A 84 8.48 -5.83 5.16
CA THR A 84 7.04 -5.89 5.32
C THR A 84 6.66 -6.64 6.59
N GLU A 85 5.81 -6.03 7.40
CA GLU A 85 5.27 -6.59 8.63
C GLU A 85 3.76 -6.71 8.56
N ALA A 86 3.23 -7.87 8.92
CA ALA A 86 1.81 -8.09 9.15
C ALA A 86 1.55 -8.15 10.65
N ARG A 87 0.56 -7.38 11.10
CA ARG A 87 0.03 -7.39 12.47
C ARG A 87 -1.35 -8.03 12.49
N GLY A 88 -1.60 -8.83 13.52
CA GLY A 88 -2.88 -9.53 13.74
C GLY A 88 -4.00 -8.57 14.14
N ASN A 89 -5.17 -9.11 14.55
CA ASN A 89 -6.38 -8.36 14.93
C ASN A 89 -6.02 -7.09 15.74
N PRO A 90 -6.08 -5.89 15.13
CA PRO A 90 -6.97 -5.50 14.06
C PRO A 90 -6.67 -5.94 12.63
N GLY A 91 -5.46 -6.33 12.23
CA GLY A 91 -5.13 -6.64 10.83
C GLY A 91 -4.57 -5.39 10.14
N LEU A 92 -3.26 -5.23 10.18
CA LEU A 92 -2.55 -4.09 9.61
C LEU A 92 -1.28 -4.57 8.92
N VAL A 93 -0.99 -4.05 7.73
CA VAL A 93 0.31 -4.27 7.09
C VAL A 93 1.11 -2.97 7.18
N LEU A 94 2.36 -3.10 7.60
CA LEU A 94 3.31 -2.01 7.77
C LEU A 94 4.52 -2.27 6.88
N HIS A 95 5.05 -1.20 6.28
CA HIS A 95 6.30 -1.25 5.55
C HIS A 95 7.35 -0.37 6.22
N TYR A 96 8.55 -0.92 6.35
CA TYR A 96 9.71 -0.21 6.87
C TYR A 96 10.79 -0.12 5.80
N GLU A 97 11.45 1.01 5.76
CA GLU A 97 12.70 1.21 5.02
C GLU A 97 13.75 1.73 5.99
N ALA A 98 14.95 1.12 6.00
CA ALA A 98 16.04 1.52 6.90
C ALA A 98 15.59 1.65 8.37
N ASP A 99 14.83 0.65 8.86
CA ASP A 99 14.24 0.59 10.21
C ASP A 99 13.29 1.74 10.57
N ARG A 100 12.66 2.37 9.57
CA ARG A 100 11.70 3.45 9.75
C ARG A 100 10.39 3.14 9.07
N LEU A 101 9.29 3.30 9.80
CA LEU A 101 7.94 3.13 9.25
C LEU A 101 7.70 4.16 8.14
N VAL A 102 7.39 3.69 6.94
CA VAL A 102 7.15 4.54 5.76
C VAL A 102 5.77 4.33 5.13
N GLU A 103 5.14 3.19 5.39
CA GLU A 103 3.82 2.84 4.86
C GLU A 103 2.94 2.15 5.90
N ILE A 104 1.66 2.49 5.91
CA ILE A 104 0.63 1.88 6.75
C ILE A 104 -0.53 1.49 5.83
N MET A 105 -0.87 0.20 5.76
CA MET A 105 -1.94 -0.33 4.92
C MET A 105 -3.02 -1.03 5.76
N PRO A 106 -4.05 -0.29 6.20
CA PRO A 106 -5.29 -0.88 6.69
C PRO A 106 -6.11 -1.52 5.57
N ALA A 107 -6.82 -2.60 5.92
CA ALA A 107 -7.75 -3.29 5.03
C ALA A 107 -9.18 -3.22 5.57
N ILE A 108 -10.16 -3.35 4.68
CA ILE A 108 -11.57 -3.48 5.08
C ILE A 108 -11.79 -4.68 6.01
N LYS A 109 -12.85 -4.64 6.83
CA LYS A 109 -13.28 -5.67 7.82
C LYS A 109 -12.37 -5.84 9.03
N GLN A 110 -11.32 -5.03 9.13
CA GLN A 110 -10.36 -5.01 10.24
C GLN A 110 -10.76 -3.97 11.29
N ARG A 111 -10.58 -2.69 10.95
CA ARG A 111 -10.95 -1.53 11.76
C ARG A 111 -11.47 -0.42 10.85
N PRO A 112 -12.27 0.52 11.38
CA PRO A 112 -12.60 1.73 10.65
C PRO A 112 -11.32 2.50 10.29
N LEU A 113 -11.40 3.30 9.25
CA LEU A 113 -10.35 4.24 8.87
C LEU A 113 -10.97 5.62 8.71
N PHE A 114 -10.75 6.48 9.69
CA PHE A 114 -11.32 7.82 9.67
C PHE A 114 -10.44 8.78 8.88
N LEU A 115 -11.06 9.51 7.96
CA LEU A 115 -10.44 10.61 7.24
C LEU A 115 -11.46 11.74 7.15
N ASP A 116 -11.09 12.94 7.62
CA ASP A 116 -12.01 14.10 7.69
C ASP A 116 -13.33 13.75 8.42
N GLY A 117 -13.21 13.01 9.53
CA GLY A 117 -14.34 12.56 10.36
C GLY A 117 -15.25 11.51 9.72
N LYS A 118 -14.88 10.92 8.58
CA LYS A 118 -15.64 9.87 7.90
C LYS A 118 -14.88 8.56 7.88
N ASP A 119 -15.54 7.47 8.24
CA ASP A 119 -14.99 6.12 8.06
C ASP A 119 -15.00 5.75 6.58
N VAL A 120 -13.82 5.77 5.94
CA VAL A 120 -13.62 5.49 4.52
C VAL A 120 -14.12 4.09 4.15
N PHE A 121 -13.98 3.11 5.05
CA PHE A 121 -14.44 1.75 4.78
C PHE A 121 -15.95 1.57 4.94
N SER A 122 -16.68 2.55 5.50
CA SER A 122 -18.15 2.49 5.56
C SER A 122 -18.82 3.20 4.38
N LEU A 123 -18.05 3.87 3.51
CA LEU A 123 -18.57 4.57 2.33
C LEU A 123 -18.70 3.64 1.12
N SER A 124 -19.60 4.00 0.18
CA SER A 124 -19.54 3.44 -1.17
C SER A 124 -18.24 3.85 -1.86
N ALA A 125 -17.85 3.13 -2.93
CA ALA A 125 -16.60 3.45 -3.61
C ALA A 125 -16.58 4.88 -4.19
N LEU A 126 -17.71 5.30 -4.78
CA LEU A 126 -17.84 6.65 -5.33
C LEU A 126 -17.67 7.72 -4.23
N GLU A 127 -18.33 7.54 -3.09
CA GLU A 127 -18.25 8.49 -1.97
C GLU A 127 -16.83 8.57 -1.37
N ALA A 128 -16.15 7.42 -1.25
CA ALA A 128 -14.77 7.36 -0.76
C ALA A 128 -13.79 8.07 -1.71
N LEU A 129 -13.88 7.79 -3.01
CA LEU A 129 -13.04 8.43 -4.02
C LEU A 129 -13.33 9.94 -4.13
N ALA A 130 -14.61 10.34 -4.07
CA ALA A 130 -15.01 11.74 -4.05
C ALA A 130 -14.51 12.50 -2.81
N LEU A 131 -14.50 11.84 -1.64
CA LEU A 131 -13.88 12.39 -0.42
C LEU A 131 -12.38 12.61 -0.63
N LEU A 132 -11.68 11.62 -1.17
CA LEU A 132 -10.25 11.70 -1.43
C LEU A 132 -9.90 12.78 -2.46
N GLU A 133 -10.63 12.90 -3.58
CA GLU A 133 -10.41 13.98 -4.56
C GLU A 133 -10.62 15.37 -3.96
N ARG A 134 -11.66 15.55 -3.13
CA ARG A 134 -11.94 16.82 -2.47
C ARG A 134 -10.82 17.21 -1.51
N LEU A 135 -10.33 16.28 -0.69
CA LEU A 135 -9.24 16.52 0.25
C LEU A 135 -7.89 16.70 -0.46
N ASN A 136 -7.69 15.95 -1.55
CA ASN A 136 -6.55 16.12 -2.45
C ASN A 136 -6.61 17.47 -3.19
N GLY A 137 -7.78 18.09 -3.32
CA GLY A 137 -7.95 19.34 -4.05
C GLY A 137 -7.71 19.16 -5.55
N GLY A 138 -8.15 18.03 -6.11
CA GLY A 138 -8.01 17.67 -7.52
C GLY A 138 -8.20 16.16 -7.76
N PRO A 139 -8.29 15.74 -9.04
CA PRO A 139 -8.48 14.35 -9.41
C PRO A 139 -7.35 13.45 -8.89
N GLY A 140 -7.68 12.18 -8.69
CA GLY A 140 -6.70 11.13 -8.47
C GLY A 140 -6.03 10.67 -9.78
N ARG A 141 -4.99 9.86 -9.63
CA ARG A 141 -4.39 9.08 -10.72
C ARG A 141 -4.86 7.63 -10.58
N TYR A 142 -5.43 7.06 -11.63
CA TYR A 142 -6.07 5.74 -11.58
C TYR A 142 -5.33 4.74 -12.45
N ALA A 143 -5.08 3.52 -11.95
CA ALA A 143 -4.45 2.44 -12.71
C ALA A 143 -4.85 1.07 -12.16
N SER A 144 -5.24 0.15 -13.05
CA SER A 144 -5.70 -1.21 -12.72
C SER A 144 -6.86 -1.17 -11.71
N THR A 145 -6.62 -1.55 -10.46
CA THR A 145 -7.60 -1.53 -9.35
C THR A 145 -7.36 -0.38 -8.36
N GLY A 146 -6.32 0.42 -8.62
CA GLY A 146 -5.80 1.41 -7.70
C GLY A 146 -6.09 2.85 -8.11
N ALA A 147 -6.08 3.72 -7.09
CA ALA A 147 -6.10 5.17 -7.25
C ALA A 147 -5.07 5.82 -6.30
N ALA A 148 -4.36 6.85 -6.75
CA ALA A 148 -3.38 7.58 -5.98
C ALA A 148 -3.75 9.07 -5.87
N PHE A 149 -3.63 9.62 -4.67
CA PHE A 149 -3.98 11.00 -4.31
C PHE A 149 -2.75 11.70 -3.76
N ASP A 150 -1.99 12.32 -4.67
CA ASP A 150 -0.61 12.71 -4.41
C ASP A 150 -0.46 13.74 -3.28
N LYS A 151 -1.35 14.74 -3.19
CA LYS A 151 -1.25 15.75 -2.13
C LYS A 151 -1.58 15.19 -0.74
N LEU A 152 -2.21 14.02 -0.67
CA LEU A 152 -2.49 13.32 0.58
C LEU A 152 -1.41 12.27 0.92
N ALA A 153 -0.59 11.88 -0.06
CA ALA A 153 0.25 10.67 0.02
C ALA A 153 -0.57 9.43 0.42
N ILE A 154 -1.78 9.31 -0.16
CA ILE A 154 -2.69 8.18 0.05
C ILE A 154 -2.94 7.49 -1.29
N SER A 155 -2.98 6.17 -1.29
CA SER A 155 -3.55 5.39 -2.38
C SER A 155 -4.62 4.44 -1.88
N THR A 156 -5.48 3.98 -2.77
CA THR A 156 -6.52 2.99 -2.49
C THR A 156 -6.42 1.86 -3.49
N ASP A 157 -6.78 0.65 -3.10
CA ASP A 157 -6.96 -0.48 -4.01
C ASP A 157 -8.33 -1.12 -3.78
N GLY A 158 -8.97 -1.58 -4.87
CA GLY A 158 -10.27 -2.23 -4.82
C GLY A 158 -11.46 -1.27 -4.66
N PHE A 159 -11.30 0.03 -4.93
CA PHE A 159 -12.41 0.99 -5.01
C PHE A 159 -12.85 1.26 -6.45
N CYS A 160 -12.00 1.00 -7.42
CA CYS A 160 -12.28 1.21 -8.84
C CYS A 160 -11.60 0.15 -9.68
N VAL A 161 -12.01 0.08 -10.95
CA VAL A 161 -11.23 -0.54 -12.00
C VAL A 161 -11.04 0.46 -13.14
N THR A 162 -9.86 0.45 -13.76
CA THR A 162 -9.61 1.18 -15.00
C THR A 162 -9.70 0.23 -16.17
N ASP A 163 -10.45 0.63 -17.19
CA ASP A 163 -10.47 0.01 -18.50
C ASP A 163 -9.99 1.02 -19.55
N ALA A 164 -9.13 0.58 -20.47
CA ALA A 164 -8.53 1.46 -21.47
C ALA A 164 -9.57 2.06 -22.44
N ALA A 165 -10.71 1.41 -22.64
CA ALA A 165 -11.77 1.87 -23.53
C ALA A 165 -12.89 2.62 -22.78
N ALA A 166 -13.24 2.19 -21.56
CA ALA A 166 -14.35 2.72 -20.77
C ALA A 166 -13.95 3.72 -19.69
N GLY A 167 -12.66 3.89 -19.42
CA GLY A 167 -12.15 4.80 -18.39
C GLY A 167 -12.24 4.19 -16.98
N VAL A 168 -12.58 5.01 -15.98
CA VAL A 168 -12.65 4.57 -14.58
C VAL A 168 -14.07 4.17 -14.22
N ARG A 169 -14.25 2.97 -13.69
CA ARG A 169 -15.51 2.48 -13.10
C ARG A 169 -15.34 2.29 -11.60
N THR A 170 -16.24 2.82 -10.81
CA THR A 170 -16.30 2.56 -9.36
C THR A 170 -16.87 1.17 -9.08
N LEU A 171 -16.35 0.51 -8.05
CA LEU A 171 -16.80 -0.81 -7.64
C LEU A 171 -17.91 -0.74 -6.58
N ASP A 172 -18.65 -1.82 -6.40
CA ASP A 172 -19.69 -1.94 -5.38
C ASP A 172 -19.63 -3.27 -4.60
N GLU A 173 -20.61 -3.52 -3.73
CA GLU A 173 -20.64 -4.70 -2.87
C GLU A 173 -20.67 -6.04 -3.62
N ALA A 174 -21.12 -6.06 -4.88
CA ALA A 174 -21.13 -7.24 -5.72
C ALA A 174 -19.75 -7.56 -6.32
N ASP A 175 -18.84 -6.59 -6.37
CA ASP A 175 -17.47 -6.79 -6.85
C ASP A 175 -16.58 -7.41 -5.74
N GLU A 176 -15.95 -8.55 -6.03
CA GLU A 176 -15.06 -9.24 -5.06
C GLU A 176 -13.89 -8.35 -4.60
N GLN A 177 -13.35 -7.52 -5.49
CA GLN A 177 -12.25 -6.61 -5.16
C GLN A 177 -12.68 -5.55 -4.13
N PHE A 178 -13.92 -5.07 -4.21
CA PHE A 178 -14.43 -4.11 -3.22
C PHE A 178 -14.52 -4.73 -1.82
N GLN A 179 -14.78 -6.04 -1.74
CA GLN A 179 -14.83 -6.78 -0.48
C GLN A 179 -13.46 -7.00 0.17
N GLY A 180 -12.38 -6.77 -0.56
CA GLY A 180 -10.98 -6.85 -0.10
C GLY A 180 -10.22 -5.52 -0.16
N ARG A 181 -10.94 -4.39 -0.36
CA ARG A 181 -10.33 -3.07 -0.57
C ARG A 181 -9.41 -2.64 0.57
N THR A 182 -8.39 -1.89 0.21
CA THR A 182 -7.38 -1.36 1.13
C THR A 182 -7.15 0.12 0.90
N VAL A 183 -6.61 0.78 1.91
CA VAL A 183 -6.07 2.13 1.82
C VAL A 183 -4.63 2.07 2.26
N THR A 184 -3.75 2.76 1.57
CA THR A 184 -2.32 2.82 1.88
C THR A 184 -1.94 4.26 2.15
N LEU A 185 -1.43 4.51 3.36
CA LEU A 185 -0.93 5.80 3.81
C LEU A 185 0.60 5.80 3.69
N ARG A 186 1.18 6.87 3.17
CA ARG A 186 2.63 7.04 3.07
C ARG A 186 3.10 8.41 3.57
N GLN A 187 4.39 8.50 3.88
CA GLN A 187 5.02 9.79 4.15
C GLN A 187 5.16 10.64 2.88
N LYS A 188 5.38 10.00 1.73
CA LYS A 188 5.56 10.64 0.43
C LYS A 188 4.57 10.08 -0.59
N PRO A 189 4.20 10.86 -1.61
CA PRO A 189 3.30 10.40 -2.67
C PRO A 189 3.87 9.18 -3.39
N TYR A 190 2.99 8.27 -3.82
CA TYR A 190 3.38 7.10 -4.61
C TYR A 190 3.61 7.49 -6.06
N LEU A 191 4.87 7.67 -6.45
CA LEU A 191 5.27 8.09 -7.80
C LEU A 191 6.25 7.05 -8.38
N PRO A 192 5.76 5.87 -8.81
CA PRO A 192 6.63 4.83 -9.36
C PRO A 192 7.26 5.29 -10.67
N GLU A 193 8.60 5.38 -10.69
CA GLU A 193 9.35 5.69 -11.89
C GLU A 193 9.10 4.63 -12.97
N GLY A 194 8.84 5.06 -14.21
CA GLY A 194 8.59 4.15 -15.35
C GLY A 194 7.18 3.55 -15.40
N GLU A 195 6.32 3.79 -14.42
CA GLU A 195 4.92 3.31 -14.43
C GLU A 195 3.90 4.44 -14.58
N MET A 196 4.35 5.69 -14.66
CA MET A 196 3.48 6.87 -14.75
C MET A 196 2.55 6.83 -15.98
N ASP A 197 2.99 6.22 -17.08
CA ASP A 197 2.19 6.10 -18.31
C ASP A 197 0.99 5.13 -18.17
N LYS A 198 0.96 4.32 -17.11
CA LYS A 198 -0.17 3.42 -16.81
C LYS A 198 -1.34 4.15 -16.15
N PHE A 199 -1.12 5.37 -15.66
CA PHE A 199 -2.13 6.12 -14.92
C PHE A 199 -3.00 6.97 -15.84
N ILE A 200 -4.30 6.91 -15.60
CA ILE A 200 -5.31 7.76 -16.23
C ILE A 200 -5.67 8.88 -15.24
N ASN A 201 -5.64 10.12 -15.71
CA ASN A 201 -6.22 11.25 -14.99
C ASN A 201 -7.74 11.26 -15.22
N HIS A 202 -8.51 11.07 -14.15
CA HIS A 202 -9.96 11.04 -14.18
C HIS A 202 -10.48 11.73 -12.92
N SER A 203 -11.64 12.38 -13.00
CA SER A 203 -12.33 12.88 -11.81
C SER A 203 -13.67 12.18 -11.66
N VAL A 204 -13.92 11.64 -10.47
CA VAL A 204 -15.23 11.07 -10.12
C VAL A 204 -16.25 12.13 -9.70
N LEU A 205 -15.84 13.40 -9.59
CA LEU A 205 -16.68 14.53 -9.19
C LEU A 205 -17.39 15.23 -10.37
N GLY A 206 -17.01 14.95 -11.62
CA GLY A 206 -17.57 15.55 -12.83
C GLY A 206 -16.79 16.73 -13.38
#